data_AF-A0AAD8J4D1-F1
#
_entry.id   AF-A0AAD8J4D1-F1
#
_cell.length_a   1.000
_cell.length_b   1.000
_cell.length_c   1.000
_cell.angle_alpha   90.00
_cell.angle_beta   90.00
_cell.angle_gamma   90.00
#
_symmetry.space_group_name_H-M   'P 1'
#
loop_
_entity.id
_entity.type
_entity.pdbx_description
1 polymer ?
#
loop_
_entity_poly.entity_id
_entity_poly.type
_entity_poly.pdbx_seq_one_letter_code
_entity_poly.pdbx_strand_id
1 'polypeptide(L)'
;MEMTRAVVKPYKQHEGVFMVSDEIKDQLCTKNMVPGETVHNEPLYSVPNEDGTKSEYRVWDPSTSDLAAALLKGGMDNIWIVPGAKVLYIGAQSSTTIAHVSDIVGPSGLVYVVTPFPSKELSNIATRRPNIKPIVGNYEHPTTYSDRVGTVDVVLSELPMPCQHSVLGLNASSYLKHEGHFVTSVKENIRNELIESLIPEHLKSTINADFELPQLHSGVGVQFQCLLEENLIPSQHACLKREHYYFVGEYPVPPESDSPESYLPELDSPESDWDDY
;
A
#
# COMPACT_ATOMS: atom_id res chain seq x y z
N MET A 1 -22.01 29.64 -16.76
CA MET A 1 -21.78 28.18 -16.69
C MET A 1 -22.54 27.70 -15.48
N GLU A 2 -23.64 26.98 -15.68
CA GLU A 2 -24.28 26.25 -14.58
C GLU A 2 -23.22 25.34 -13.94
N MET A 3 -23.06 25.45 -12.62
CA MET A 3 -22.26 24.49 -11.88
C MET A 3 -22.98 23.15 -12.01
N THR A 4 -22.43 22.24 -12.82
CA THR A 4 -22.85 20.85 -12.90
C THR A 4 -23.00 20.33 -11.47
N ARG A 5 -24.20 19.90 -11.09
CA ARG A 5 -24.47 19.38 -9.75
C ARG A 5 -23.83 18.00 -9.62
N ALA A 6 -22.52 17.98 -9.44
CA ALA A 6 -21.79 16.77 -9.13
C ALA A 6 -22.18 16.30 -7.72
N VAL A 7 -22.51 15.02 -7.60
CA VAL A 7 -22.83 14.38 -6.32
C VAL A 7 -21.65 13.52 -5.93
N VAL A 8 -21.11 13.75 -4.72
CA VAL A 8 -20.01 12.95 -4.17
C VAL A 8 -20.57 11.99 -3.13
N LYS A 9 -20.20 10.70 -3.24
CA LYS A 9 -20.61 9.65 -2.30
C LYS A 9 -19.39 8.83 -1.86
N PRO A 10 -19.38 8.27 -0.64
CA PRO A 10 -18.35 7.30 -0.22
C PRO A 10 -18.26 6.13 -1.20
N TYR A 11 -17.04 5.64 -1.46
CA TYR A 11 -16.81 4.53 -2.38
C TYR A 11 -16.70 3.19 -1.64
N LYS A 12 -17.78 2.38 -1.72
CA LYS A 12 -17.85 1.05 -1.11
C LYS A 12 -17.39 1.08 0.36
N GLN A 13 -16.56 0.14 0.80
CA GLN A 13 -15.96 0.10 2.13
C GLN A 13 -14.59 0.82 2.24
N HIS A 14 -14.12 1.50 1.19
CA HIS A 14 -12.80 2.15 1.21
C HIS A 14 -12.88 3.54 1.83
N GLU A 15 -12.48 3.66 3.09
CA GLU A 15 -12.45 4.93 3.80
C GLU A 15 -11.52 5.95 3.13
N GLY A 16 -11.97 7.21 3.01
CA GLY A 16 -11.21 8.28 2.36
C GLY A 16 -11.26 8.27 0.82
N VAL A 17 -11.90 7.25 0.22
CA VAL A 17 -12.15 7.16 -1.22
C VAL A 17 -13.62 7.45 -1.53
N PHE A 18 -13.86 8.19 -2.60
CA PHE A 18 -15.19 8.66 -2.98
C PHE A 18 -15.45 8.41 -4.47
N MET A 19 -16.72 8.40 -4.83
CA MET A 19 -17.17 8.45 -6.22
C MET A 19 -17.85 9.80 -6.45
N VAL A 20 -17.40 10.53 -7.45
CA VAL A 20 -18.11 11.70 -7.96
C VAL A 20 -18.91 11.30 -9.20
N SER A 21 -20.21 11.57 -9.15
CA SER A 21 -21.13 11.36 -10.26
C SER A 21 -21.56 12.71 -10.79
N ASP A 22 -21.28 12.98 -12.07
CA ASP A 22 -21.87 14.09 -12.81
C ASP A 22 -22.82 13.58 -13.92
N GLU A 23 -23.31 14.47 -14.79
CA GLU A 23 -24.23 14.09 -15.87
C GLU A 23 -23.61 13.19 -16.94
N ILE A 24 -22.27 13.10 -16.98
CA ILE A 24 -21.51 12.44 -18.05
C ILE A 24 -21.02 11.07 -17.57
N LYS A 25 -20.44 11.00 -16.37
CA LYS A 25 -19.80 9.77 -15.88
C LYS A 25 -19.59 9.77 -14.36
N ASP A 26 -19.40 8.57 -13.86
CA ASP A 26 -18.90 8.30 -12.53
C ASP A 26 -17.37 8.25 -12.56
N GLN A 27 -16.72 8.93 -11.61
CA GLN A 27 -15.26 8.95 -11.49
C GLN A 27 -14.82 8.79 -10.04
N LEU A 28 -13.75 8.01 -9.83
CA LEU A 28 -13.12 7.90 -8.52
C LEU A 28 -12.53 9.25 -8.12
N CYS A 29 -12.59 9.59 -6.84
CA CYS A 29 -12.00 10.81 -6.32
C CYS A 29 -11.57 10.68 -4.85
N THR A 30 -10.68 11.58 -4.41
CA THR A 30 -10.25 11.72 -3.01
C THR A 30 -10.51 13.14 -2.52
N LYS A 31 -10.69 13.32 -1.21
CA LYS A 31 -10.84 14.65 -0.63
C LYS A 31 -9.49 15.37 -0.70
N ASN A 32 -9.42 16.52 -1.37
CA ASN A 32 -8.18 17.25 -1.56
C ASN A 32 -7.66 17.79 -0.23
N MET A 33 -6.43 17.43 0.14
CA MET A 33 -5.80 17.95 1.35
C MET A 33 -5.26 19.39 1.16
N VAL A 34 -5.04 19.82 -0.09
CA VAL A 34 -4.53 21.16 -0.43
C VAL A 34 -5.52 21.87 -1.38
N PRO A 35 -6.63 22.44 -0.85
CA PRO A 35 -7.69 23.02 -1.67
C PRO A 35 -7.19 24.07 -2.66
N GLY A 36 -7.69 24.03 -3.89
CA GLY A 36 -7.34 24.93 -4.99
C GLY A 36 -6.07 24.57 -5.77
N GLU A 37 -5.29 23.58 -5.31
CA GLU A 37 -4.13 23.06 -6.03
C GLU A 37 -4.43 21.70 -6.66
N THR A 38 -4.08 21.55 -7.93
CA THR A 38 -4.01 20.26 -8.64
C THR A 38 -2.56 19.79 -8.72
N VAL A 39 -2.35 18.49 -8.88
CA VAL A 39 -0.99 17.93 -9.07
C VAL A 39 -0.69 17.74 -10.56
N HIS A 40 -1.66 17.27 -11.32
CA HIS A 40 -1.55 16.99 -12.76
C HIS A 40 -2.77 17.51 -13.53
N ASN A 41 -3.31 18.67 -13.12
CA ASN A 41 -4.48 19.30 -13.74
C ASN A 41 -5.73 18.41 -13.81
N GLU A 42 -5.88 17.49 -12.86
CA GLU A 42 -7.08 16.69 -12.69
C GLU A 42 -8.30 17.57 -12.36
N PRO A 43 -9.52 17.16 -12.78
CA PRO A 43 -10.74 17.88 -12.42
C PRO A 43 -10.94 17.99 -10.91
N LEU A 44 -11.38 19.16 -10.46
CA LEU A 44 -11.73 19.47 -9.07
C LEU A 44 -13.24 19.67 -8.94
N TYR A 45 -13.81 19.09 -7.89
CA TYR A 45 -15.22 19.28 -7.53
C TYR A 45 -15.32 19.88 -6.13
N SER A 46 -15.98 21.02 -6.01
CA SER A 46 -16.25 21.67 -4.72
C SER A 46 -17.66 21.33 -4.25
N VAL A 47 -17.76 20.68 -3.09
CA VAL A 47 -19.03 20.32 -2.46
C VAL A 47 -19.23 21.15 -1.19
N PRO A 48 -20.36 21.86 -1.06
CA PRO A 48 -20.68 22.57 0.19
C PRO A 48 -21.04 21.56 1.28
N ASN A 49 -20.43 21.72 2.44
CA ASN A 49 -20.74 20.96 3.66
C ASN A 49 -21.90 21.63 4.42
N GLU A 50 -22.53 20.89 5.34
CA GLU A 50 -23.65 21.38 6.16
C GLU A 50 -23.25 22.55 7.09
N ASP A 51 -21.98 22.62 7.48
CA ASP A 51 -21.40 23.67 8.32
C ASP A 51 -21.07 24.96 7.55
N GLY A 52 -21.38 25.01 6.25
CA GLY A 52 -21.10 26.15 5.37
C GLY A 52 -19.67 26.21 4.85
N THR A 53 -18.80 25.27 5.23
CA THR A 53 -17.48 25.10 4.61
C THR A 53 -17.60 24.39 3.25
N LYS A 54 -16.55 24.41 2.44
CA LYS A 54 -16.50 23.66 1.17
C LYS A 54 -15.42 22.60 1.25
N SER A 55 -15.79 21.36 0.99
CA SER A 55 -14.85 20.27 0.75
C SER A 55 -14.52 20.22 -0.75
N GLU A 56 -13.25 20.20 -1.09
CA GLU A 56 -12.81 19.99 -2.47
C GLU A 56 -12.40 18.54 -2.68
N TYR A 57 -12.77 17.97 -3.82
CA TYR A 57 -12.47 16.60 -4.22
C TYR A 57 -11.69 16.60 -5.53
N ARG A 58 -10.67 15.75 -5.61
CA ARG A 58 -9.79 15.56 -6.77
C ARG A 58 -10.12 14.26 -7.47
N VAL A 59 -10.37 14.31 -8.77
CA VAL A 59 -10.57 13.11 -9.58
C VAL A 59 -9.30 12.29 -9.63
N TRP A 60 -9.44 10.99 -9.41
CA TRP A 60 -8.38 10.00 -9.49
C TRP A 60 -8.53 9.20 -10.78
N ASP A 61 -7.64 9.45 -11.74
CA ASP A 61 -7.69 8.83 -13.07
C ASP A 61 -7.06 7.41 -13.06
N PRO A 62 -7.86 6.35 -13.30
CA PRO A 62 -7.39 4.97 -13.36
C PRO A 62 -6.40 4.69 -14.51
N SER A 63 -6.33 5.55 -15.52
CA SER A 63 -5.37 5.39 -16.63
C SER A 63 -3.94 5.77 -16.27
N THR A 64 -3.79 6.50 -15.15
CA THR A 64 -2.51 7.02 -14.66
C THR A 64 -2.13 6.47 -13.30
N SER A 65 -3.05 5.73 -12.66
CA SER A 65 -2.86 5.17 -11.35
C SER A 65 -3.34 3.73 -11.31
N ASP A 66 -2.33 2.90 -11.15
CA ASP A 66 -2.38 1.47 -11.01
C ASP A 66 -3.35 1.08 -9.86
N LEU A 67 -3.18 1.68 -8.67
CA LEU A 67 -4.07 1.50 -7.52
C LEU A 67 -5.52 1.93 -7.77
N ALA A 68 -5.77 3.03 -8.49
CA ALA A 68 -7.14 3.45 -8.81
C ALA A 68 -7.86 2.47 -9.73
N ALA A 69 -7.13 1.93 -10.72
CA ALA A 69 -7.67 0.93 -11.62
C ALA A 69 -8.04 -0.37 -10.88
N ALA A 70 -7.20 -0.78 -9.92
CA ALA A 70 -7.50 -1.92 -9.07
C ALA A 70 -8.77 -1.69 -8.22
N LEU A 71 -8.89 -0.52 -7.57
CA LEU A 71 -10.07 -0.15 -6.80
C LEU A 71 -11.36 -0.18 -7.65
N LEU A 72 -11.32 0.38 -8.87
CA LEU A 72 -12.49 0.45 -9.73
C LEU A 72 -12.91 -0.89 -10.33
N LYS A 73 -11.95 -1.73 -10.73
CA LYS A 73 -12.26 -3.04 -11.34
C LYS A 73 -13.09 -3.92 -10.40
N GLY A 74 -12.84 -3.79 -9.10
CA GLY A 74 -13.64 -4.40 -8.06
C GLY A 74 -13.23 -5.85 -7.82
N GLY A 75 -12.60 -6.01 -6.66
CA GLY A 75 -12.38 -7.27 -5.95
C GLY A 75 -11.41 -7.10 -4.80
N MET A 76 -10.60 -6.02 -4.80
CA MET A 76 -9.97 -5.55 -3.56
C MET A 76 -11.03 -5.13 -2.54
N ASP A 77 -11.32 -6.00 -1.58
CA ASP A 77 -12.26 -5.65 -0.52
C ASP A 77 -11.69 -4.60 0.44
N ASN A 78 -10.37 -4.62 0.66
CA ASN A 78 -9.69 -3.63 1.46
C ASN A 78 -8.28 -3.39 0.94
N ILE A 79 -7.80 -2.16 1.06
CA ILE A 79 -6.41 -1.77 0.77
C ILE A 79 -5.68 -1.30 2.02
N TRP A 80 -6.38 -1.21 3.16
CA TRP A 80 -5.90 -0.79 4.48
C TRP A 80 -5.27 0.62 4.54
N ILE A 81 -5.20 1.31 3.41
CA ILE A 81 -4.89 2.74 3.31
C ILE A 81 -6.16 3.49 3.72
N VAL A 82 -6.23 3.83 5.00
CA VAL A 82 -7.36 4.51 5.62
C VAL A 82 -6.91 5.84 6.24
N PRO A 83 -7.83 6.77 6.54
CA PRO A 83 -7.49 8.00 7.25
C PRO A 83 -6.72 7.73 8.55
N GLY A 84 -5.56 8.37 8.73
CA GLY A 84 -4.69 8.19 9.89
C GLY A 84 -3.64 7.08 9.76
N ALA A 85 -3.69 6.23 8.73
CA ALA A 85 -2.71 5.16 8.54
C ALA A 85 -1.30 5.69 8.22
N LYS A 86 -0.28 4.94 8.59
CA LYS A 86 1.10 5.16 8.15
C LYS A 86 1.39 4.23 6.98
N VAL A 87 1.75 4.79 5.83
CA VAL A 87 1.99 4.07 4.59
C VAL A 87 3.46 4.20 4.18
N LEU A 88 4.11 3.08 3.91
CA LEU A 88 5.40 3.03 3.23
C LEU A 88 5.17 2.74 1.74
N TYR A 89 5.38 3.74 0.89
CA TYR A 89 5.23 3.62 -0.55
C TYR A 89 6.61 3.44 -1.21
N ILE A 90 6.85 2.26 -1.76
CA ILE A 90 8.10 1.86 -2.41
C ILE A 90 7.90 1.79 -3.92
N GLY A 91 8.85 2.38 -4.65
CA GLY A 91 8.83 2.32 -6.11
C GLY A 91 7.75 3.19 -6.73
N ALA A 92 7.34 4.28 -6.06
CA ALA A 92 6.30 5.16 -6.56
C ALA A 92 6.64 5.68 -7.98
N GLN A 93 5.88 5.21 -8.97
CA GLN A 93 6.07 5.58 -10.38
C GLN A 93 5.25 6.81 -10.75
N SER A 94 4.18 7.09 -9.99
CA SER A 94 3.23 8.15 -10.26
C SER A 94 3.09 9.11 -9.07
N SER A 95 3.45 10.35 -9.32
CA SER A 95 3.25 11.50 -8.43
C SER A 95 1.77 11.75 -8.12
N THR A 96 0.87 11.40 -9.04
CA THR A 96 -0.58 11.50 -8.82
C THR A 96 -1.05 10.48 -7.79
N THR A 97 -0.61 9.22 -7.89
CA THR A 97 -0.92 8.17 -6.89
C THR A 97 -0.43 8.59 -5.51
N ILE A 98 0.81 9.11 -5.39
CA ILE A 98 1.35 9.60 -4.11
C ILE A 98 0.42 10.66 -3.48
N ALA A 99 -0.05 11.61 -4.28
CA ALA A 99 -0.94 12.66 -3.79
C ALA A 99 -2.32 12.12 -3.37
N HIS A 100 -2.88 11.15 -4.10
CA HIS A 100 -4.15 10.52 -3.72
C HIS A 100 -4.02 9.66 -2.45
N VAL A 101 -2.94 8.88 -2.31
CA VAL A 101 -2.66 8.14 -1.07
C VAL A 101 -2.52 9.10 0.12
N SER A 102 -1.82 10.22 -0.07
CA SER A 102 -1.73 11.29 0.92
C SER A 102 -3.08 11.90 1.27
N ASP A 103 -3.96 12.12 0.29
CA ASP A 103 -5.30 12.66 0.50
C ASP A 103 -6.18 11.68 1.31
N ILE A 104 -6.09 10.38 1.04
CA ILE A 104 -6.83 9.32 1.76
C ILE A 104 -6.38 9.24 3.22
N VAL A 105 -5.07 9.15 3.43
CA VAL A 105 -4.45 9.07 4.76
C VAL A 105 -4.71 10.34 5.58
N GLY A 106 -4.77 11.49 4.90
CA GLY A 106 -5.10 12.76 5.51
C GLY A 106 -4.01 13.30 6.45
N PRO A 107 -4.34 14.33 7.25
CA PRO A 107 -3.35 15.07 8.04
C PRO A 107 -2.88 14.33 9.30
N SER A 108 -3.63 13.34 9.77
CA SER A 108 -3.30 12.53 10.95
C SER A 108 -2.36 11.37 10.65
N GLY A 109 -2.30 10.91 9.40
CA GLY A 109 -1.41 9.83 8.99
C GLY A 109 -0.18 10.33 8.27
N LEU A 110 0.59 9.40 7.71
CA LEU A 110 1.91 9.68 7.15
C LEU A 110 2.21 8.78 5.96
N VAL A 111 2.80 9.34 4.91
CA VAL A 111 3.22 8.61 3.71
C VAL A 111 4.72 8.76 3.52
N TYR A 112 5.47 7.69 3.79
CA TYR A 112 6.89 7.61 3.46
C TYR A 112 7.03 7.17 2.01
N VAL A 113 7.70 7.97 1.18
CA VAL A 113 7.89 7.66 -0.24
C VAL A 113 9.36 7.37 -0.47
N VAL A 114 9.71 6.11 -0.71
CA VAL A 114 11.10 5.67 -0.94
C VAL A 114 11.38 5.57 -2.42
N THR A 115 12.34 6.37 -2.90
CA THR A 115 12.80 6.37 -4.29
C THR A 115 14.33 6.28 -4.35
N PRO A 116 14.90 5.53 -5.31
CA PRO A 116 16.36 5.44 -5.45
C PRO A 116 16.99 6.74 -5.95
N PHE A 117 16.21 7.58 -6.64
CA PHE A 117 16.66 8.83 -7.23
C PHE A 117 15.83 10.01 -6.72
N PRO A 118 16.43 11.20 -6.55
CA PRO A 118 15.70 12.40 -6.18
C PRO A 118 14.73 12.81 -7.30
N SER A 119 13.49 13.11 -6.93
CA SER A 119 12.48 13.63 -7.84
C SER A 119 12.07 15.05 -7.44
N LYS A 120 12.21 16.00 -8.37
CA LYS A 120 11.76 17.39 -8.20
C LYS A 120 10.25 17.45 -7.98
N GLU A 121 9.51 16.62 -8.70
CA GLU A 121 8.05 16.53 -8.60
C GLU A 121 7.61 16.04 -7.22
N LEU A 122 8.23 14.95 -6.73
CA LEU A 122 7.99 14.45 -5.38
C LEU A 122 8.32 15.51 -4.30
N SER A 123 9.43 16.23 -4.47
CA SER A 123 9.84 17.30 -3.55
C SER A 123 8.84 18.46 -3.52
N ASN A 124 8.32 18.85 -4.68
CA ASN A 124 7.30 19.89 -4.79
C ASN A 124 6.00 19.47 -4.11
N ILE A 125 5.56 18.23 -4.33
CA ILE A 125 4.34 17.68 -3.72
C ILE A 125 4.49 17.61 -2.19
N ALA A 126 5.64 17.13 -1.70
CA ALA A 126 5.92 17.06 -0.27
C ALA A 126 6.01 18.44 0.40
N THR A 127 6.42 19.47 -0.31
CA THR A 127 6.42 20.86 0.22
C THR A 127 5.00 21.36 0.51
N ARG A 128 4.02 20.93 -0.29
CA ARG A 128 2.61 21.30 -0.11
C ARG A 128 1.85 20.39 0.86
N ARG A 129 2.31 19.15 1.01
CA ARG A 129 1.64 18.09 1.77
C ARG A 129 2.55 17.60 2.91
N PRO A 130 2.37 18.10 4.15
CA PRO A 130 3.31 17.84 5.25
C PRO A 130 3.34 16.38 5.72
N ASN A 131 2.28 15.63 5.42
CA ASN A 131 2.16 14.19 5.69
C ASN A 131 2.96 13.32 4.70
N ILE A 132 3.57 13.88 3.65
CA ILE A 132 4.46 13.16 2.75
C ILE A 132 5.91 13.36 3.20
N LYS A 133 6.64 12.25 3.39
CA LYS A 133 8.07 12.22 3.70
C LYS A 133 8.84 11.58 2.55
N PRO A 134 9.44 12.39 1.66
CA PRO A 134 10.23 11.86 0.55
C PRO A 134 11.59 11.37 1.07
N ILE A 135 11.96 10.15 0.69
CA ILE A 135 13.17 9.47 1.15
C ILE A 135 13.93 8.99 -0.07
N VAL A 136 15.13 9.54 -0.27
CA VAL A 136 16.08 9.01 -1.25
C VAL A 136 16.84 7.87 -0.61
N GLY A 137 16.69 6.66 -1.16
CA GLY A 137 17.28 5.42 -0.63
C GLY A 137 17.07 4.23 -1.55
N ASN A 138 17.98 3.24 -1.48
CA ASN A 138 17.84 2.00 -2.24
C ASN A 138 16.87 1.06 -1.51
N TYR A 139 15.70 0.82 -2.09
CA TYR A 139 14.68 -0.04 -1.50
C TYR A 139 15.11 -1.50 -1.31
N GLU A 140 16.16 -1.97 -2.02
CA GLU A 140 16.76 -3.31 -1.81
C GLU A 140 17.54 -3.39 -0.49
N HIS A 141 17.88 -2.23 0.09
CA HIS A 141 18.62 -2.13 1.34
C HIS A 141 17.87 -1.21 2.32
N PRO A 142 16.83 -1.74 3.01
CA PRO A 142 16.04 -1.00 3.99
C PRO A 142 16.88 -0.25 5.02
N THR A 143 18.01 -0.83 5.43
CA THR A 143 18.95 -0.24 6.40
C THR A 143 19.49 1.13 5.99
N THR A 144 19.44 1.49 4.71
CA THR A 144 19.91 2.80 4.21
C THR A 144 18.99 3.98 4.57
N TYR A 145 17.78 3.70 5.06
CA TYR A 145 16.80 4.72 5.47
C TYR A 145 16.08 4.37 6.77
N SER A 146 16.66 3.49 7.59
CA SER A 146 16.11 3.08 8.88
C SER A 146 16.04 4.21 9.91
N ASP A 147 16.84 5.25 9.73
CA ASP A 147 16.82 6.46 10.55
C ASP A 147 15.63 7.39 10.25
N ARG A 148 14.99 7.20 9.09
CA ARG A 148 13.95 8.11 8.55
C ARG A 148 12.56 7.48 8.51
N VAL A 149 12.46 6.16 8.53
CA VAL A 149 11.19 5.41 8.46
C VAL A 149 10.93 4.75 9.81
N GLY A 150 9.78 5.10 10.41
CA GLY A 150 9.26 4.39 11.58
C GLY A 150 8.33 3.24 11.18
N THR A 151 7.79 2.54 12.19
CA THR A 151 6.80 1.47 11.96
C THR A 151 5.58 1.98 11.20
N VAL A 152 5.15 1.23 10.18
CA VAL A 152 4.03 1.53 9.29
C VAL A 152 2.91 0.50 9.41
N ASP A 153 1.70 0.92 9.02
CA ASP A 153 0.51 0.08 9.01
C ASP A 153 0.34 -0.65 7.67
N VAL A 154 0.76 0.00 6.57
CA VAL A 154 0.62 -0.52 5.21
C VAL A 154 1.89 -0.31 4.39
N VAL A 155 2.32 -1.32 3.64
CA VAL A 155 3.33 -1.17 2.58
C VAL A 155 2.66 -1.18 1.21
N LEU A 156 2.79 -0.10 0.44
CA LEU A 156 2.38 -0.04 -0.97
C LEU A 156 3.63 -0.20 -1.85
N SER A 157 3.64 -1.17 -2.75
CA SER A 157 4.79 -1.46 -3.62
C SER A 157 4.39 -1.52 -5.10
N GLU A 158 5.01 -0.68 -5.93
CA GLU A 158 4.82 -0.66 -7.39
C GLU A 158 6.17 -0.78 -8.11
N LEU A 159 6.89 -1.87 -7.87
CA LEU A 159 8.27 -2.03 -8.36
C LEU A 159 8.30 -2.63 -9.78
N PRO A 160 9.02 -2.02 -10.74
CA PRO A 160 9.13 -2.57 -12.09
C PRO A 160 10.30 -3.58 -12.20
N MET A 161 10.41 -4.55 -11.29
CA MET A 161 11.59 -5.43 -11.23
C MET A 161 11.28 -6.90 -10.89
N PRO A 162 12.09 -7.87 -11.39
CA PRO A 162 11.91 -9.31 -11.14
C PRO A 162 11.90 -9.74 -9.67
N CYS A 163 12.77 -9.18 -8.83
CA CYS A 163 12.92 -9.55 -7.42
C CYS A 163 12.03 -8.75 -6.46
N GLN A 164 10.86 -8.30 -6.92
CA GLN A 164 9.92 -7.48 -6.17
C GLN A 164 9.50 -8.09 -4.82
N HIS A 165 9.31 -9.41 -4.72
CA HIS A 165 8.93 -10.09 -3.47
C HIS A 165 9.99 -9.96 -2.41
N SER A 166 11.26 -10.07 -2.80
CA SER A 166 12.38 -9.99 -1.87
C SER A 166 12.48 -8.58 -1.29
N VAL A 167 12.31 -7.56 -2.14
CA VAL A 167 12.30 -6.16 -1.70
C VAL A 167 11.13 -5.89 -0.77
N LEU A 168 9.93 -6.36 -1.13
CA LEU A 168 8.73 -6.27 -0.28
C LEU A 168 8.95 -6.99 1.05
N GLY A 169 9.49 -8.21 1.01
CA GLY A 169 10.03 -9.03 2.10
C GLY A 169 10.81 -8.24 3.12
N LEU A 170 11.94 -7.69 2.66
CA LEU A 170 12.91 -6.96 3.46
C LEU A 170 12.33 -5.67 4.06
N ASN A 171 11.48 -4.97 3.31
CA ASN A 171 10.85 -3.75 3.80
C ASN A 171 9.73 -4.02 4.80
N ALA A 172 8.93 -5.06 4.55
CA ALA A 172 7.90 -5.50 5.47
C ALA A 172 8.54 -5.94 6.80
N SER A 173 9.59 -6.77 6.75
CA SER A 173 10.29 -7.19 7.98
C SER A 173 10.93 -6.05 8.77
N SER A 174 11.32 -4.97 8.09
CA SER A 174 11.98 -3.83 8.73
C SER A 174 11.01 -2.82 9.32
N TYR A 175 9.84 -2.62 8.70
CA TYR A 175 8.98 -1.46 8.97
C TYR A 175 7.51 -1.79 9.19
N LEU A 176 6.99 -2.89 8.63
CA LEU A 176 5.58 -3.21 8.76
C LEU A 176 5.31 -3.79 10.15
N LYS A 177 4.28 -3.27 10.82
CA LYS A 177 3.85 -3.84 12.10
C LYS A 177 3.31 -5.26 11.92
N HIS A 178 3.28 -6.02 13.01
CA HIS A 178 2.49 -7.26 13.08
C HIS A 178 1.01 -6.96 12.78
N GLU A 179 0.37 -7.85 12.01
CA GLU A 179 -0.99 -7.64 11.48
C GLU A 179 -1.10 -6.39 10.58
N GLY A 180 0.05 -5.88 10.12
CA GLY A 180 0.15 -4.85 9.09
C GLY A 180 -0.14 -5.45 7.73
N HIS A 181 -0.50 -4.59 6.76
CA HIS A 181 -0.93 -5.06 5.45
C HIS A 181 0.02 -4.58 4.35
N PHE A 182 0.01 -5.23 3.20
CA PHE A 182 0.72 -4.75 2.04
C PHE A 182 -0.13 -4.86 0.79
N VAL A 183 0.07 -3.91 -0.12
CA VAL A 183 -0.56 -3.86 -1.44
C VAL A 183 0.56 -3.79 -2.46
N THR A 184 0.62 -4.71 -3.41
CA THR A 184 1.69 -4.76 -4.41
C THR A 184 1.12 -4.95 -5.81
N SER A 185 1.58 -4.12 -6.76
CA SER A 185 1.21 -4.23 -8.18
C SER A 185 2.31 -4.94 -8.97
N VAL A 186 1.91 -5.85 -9.86
CA VAL A 186 2.81 -6.79 -10.53
C VAL A 186 2.50 -6.78 -12.01
N LYS A 187 3.52 -6.53 -12.83
CA LYS A 187 3.38 -6.59 -14.29
C LYS A 187 3.36 -8.05 -14.74
N GLU A 188 2.52 -8.36 -15.72
CA GLU A 188 2.33 -9.72 -16.25
C GLU A 188 3.66 -10.43 -16.60
N ASN A 189 4.62 -9.70 -17.17
CA ASN A 189 5.91 -10.27 -17.56
C ASN A 189 6.78 -10.77 -16.39
N ILE A 190 6.48 -10.34 -15.16
CA ILE A 190 7.16 -10.72 -13.92
C ILE A 190 6.25 -11.63 -13.05
N ARG A 191 4.97 -11.73 -13.40
CA ARG A 191 3.96 -12.48 -12.62
C ARG A 191 4.36 -13.92 -12.33
N ASN A 192 4.86 -14.66 -13.32
CA ASN A 192 5.19 -16.08 -13.12
C ASN A 192 6.36 -16.28 -12.16
N GLU A 193 7.38 -15.43 -12.23
CA GLU A 193 8.51 -15.45 -11.29
C GLU A 193 8.06 -15.07 -9.86
N LEU A 194 7.13 -14.11 -9.77
CA LEU A 194 6.47 -13.74 -8.51
C LEU A 194 5.74 -14.94 -7.93
N ILE A 195 4.80 -15.53 -8.66
CA ILE A 195 4.04 -16.70 -8.23
C ILE A 195 4.98 -17.87 -7.87
N GLU A 196 6.01 -18.16 -8.68
CA GLU A 196 6.94 -19.26 -8.44
C GLU A 196 7.81 -19.08 -7.19
N SER A 197 8.14 -17.83 -6.85
CA SER A 197 8.90 -17.48 -5.65
C SER A 197 8.01 -17.33 -4.41
N LEU A 198 6.74 -16.98 -4.62
CA LEU A 198 5.74 -16.83 -3.57
C LEU A 198 5.18 -18.20 -3.14
N ILE A 199 5.02 -19.16 -4.07
CA ILE A 199 4.37 -20.45 -3.78
C ILE A 199 5.43 -21.55 -3.50
N PRO A 200 5.36 -22.26 -2.35
CA PRO A 200 6.20 -23.42 -2.06
C PRO A 200 6.12 -24.50 -3.15
N GLU A 201 7.24 -25.15 -3.48
CA GLU A 201 7.31 -26.13 -4.60
C GLU A 201 6.25 -27.23 -4.56
N HIS A 202 5.85 -27.68 -3.38
CA HIS A 202 4.89 -28.76 -3.18
C HIS A 202 3.43 -28.40 -3.52
N LEU A 203 3.12 -27.11 -3.74
CA LEU A 203 1.77 -26.62 -4.07
C LEU A 203 1.64 -26.16 -5.52
N LYS A 204 2.74 -26.20 -6.29
CA LYS A 204 2.77 -25.79 -7.71
C LYS A 204 1.92 -26.71 -8.62
N SER A 205 1.63 -27.94 -8.19
CA SER A 205 0.81 -28.90 -8.94
C SER A 205 -0.71 -28.70 -8.78
N THR A 206 -1.15 -27.92 -7.78
CA THR A 206 -2.57 -27.78 -7.41
C THR A 206 -3.25 -26.59 -8.11
N ILE A 207 -2.52 -25.86 -8.98
CA ILE A 207 -2.93 -24.55 -9.53
C ILE A 207 -4.21 -24.59 -10.41
N ASN A 208 -4.77 -25.76 -10.72
CA ASN A 208 -5.91 -25.92 -11.63
C ASN A 208 -7.30 -26.03 -10.98
N ALA A 209 -7.46 -25.89 -9.68
CA ALA A 209 -8.79 -25.95 -9.06
C ALA A 209 -8.88 -25.02 -7.84
N ASP A 210 -9.87 -24.12 -7.87
CA ASP A 210 -10.47 -23.38 -6.75
C ASP A 210 -9.54 -23.13 -5.54
N PHE A 211 -8.88 -21.97 -5.57
CA PHE A 211 -7.73 -21.67 -4.74
C PHE A 211 -8.07 -21.17 -3.33
N GLU A 212 -7.75 -21.95 -2.30
CA GLU A 212 -7.26 -21.41 -1.02
C GLU A 212 -5.75 -21.23 -1.12
N LEU A 213 -5.27 -20.01 -0.91
CA LEU A 213 -3.87 -19.63 -1.16
C LEU A 213 -2.96 -20.00 0.03
N PRO A 214 -1.74 -20.53 -0.22
CA PRO A 214 -0.84 -20.95 0.84
C PRO A 214 -0.11 -19.80 1.55
N GLN A 215 0.20 -20.06 2.83
CA GLN A 215 1.09 -19.26 3.67
C GLN A 215 2.50 -19.26 3.09
N LEU A 216 3.00 -18.07 2.76
CA LEU A 216 4.33 -17.89 2.22
C LEU A 216 5.41 -18.06 3.29
N HIS A 217 6.63 -18.40 2.88
CA HIS A 217 7.83 -18.26 3.69
C HIS A 217 8.85 -17.53 2.82
N SER A 218 8.91 -16.21 2.92
CA SER A 218 10.05 -15.51 2.31
C SER A 218 11.32 -15.93 3.06
N GLY A 219 12.44 -16.11 2.37
CA GLY A 219 13.73 -16.55 2.93
C GLY A 219 14.34 -15.62 4.00
N VAL A 220 13.57 -14.62 4.45
CA VAL A 220 13.81 -13.76 5.60
C VAL A 220 12.57 -13.88 6.50
N GLY A 221 12.34 -15.01 7.17
CA GLY A 221 11.39 -15.17 8.31
C GLY A 221 9.95 -14.64 8.20
N VAL A 222 9.49 -14.12 7.05
CA VAL A 222 8.22 -13.41 6.92
C VAL A 222 7.26 -14.25 6.11
N GLN A 223 6.13 -14.58 6.73
CA GLN A 223 5.02 -15.28 6.12
C GLN A 223 4.00 -14.31 5.54
N PHE A 224 3.93 -14.22 4.22
CA PHE A 224 2.90 -13.45 3.54
C PHE A 224 1.63 -14.28 3.36
N GLN A 225 0.46 -13.69 3.56
CA GLN A 225 -0.81 -14.28 3.12
C GLN A 225 -1.35 -13.46 1.95
N CYS A 226 -1.52 -14.08 0.78
CA CYS A 226 -2.19 -13.42 -0.34
C CYS A 226 -3.71 -13.52 -0.16
N LEU A 227 -4.37 -12.37 -0.07
CA LEU A 227 -5.81 -12.27 0.15
C LEU A 227 -6.60 -12.13 -1.17
N LEU A 228 -5.94 -11.80 -2.29
CA LEU A 228 -6.61 -11.67 -3.59
C LEU A 228 -5.62 -11.55 -4.76
N GLU A 229 -5.89 -12.25 -5.87
CA GLU A 229 -5.27 -12.01 -7.18
C GLU A 229 -6.33 -11.50 -8.17
N GLU A 230 -6.17 -10.28 -8.68
CA GLU A 230 -7.02 -9.76 -9.76
C GLU A 230 -6.22 -9.47 -11.02
N ASN A 231 -6.58 -10.12 -12.14
CA ASN A 231 -6.05 -9.74 -13.45
C ASN A 231 -6.77 -8.48 -13.93
N LEU A 232 -6.09 -7.36 -14.15
CA LEU A 232 -6.64 -6.18 -14.84
C LEU A 232 -6.59 -6.34 -16.38
N ILE A 233 -7.44 -7.21 -16.93
CA ILE A 233 -7.63 -7.31 -18.39
C ILE A 233 -8.18 -5.98 -18.95
N PRO A 234 -7.60 -5.44 -20.03
CA PRO A 234 -8.19 -4.32 -20.78
C PRO A 234 -9.51 -4.77 -21.46
N SER A 235 -10.65 -4.65 -20.77
CA SER A 235 -11.97 -4.74 -21.40
C SER A 235 -12.36 -3.36 -21.97
N GLN A 236 -13.38 -3.28 -22.83
CA GLN A 236 -13.72 -2.11 -23.67
C GLN A 236 -14.01 -0.78 -22.94
N HIS A 237 -13.91 -0.75 -21.60
CA HIS A 237 -13.99 0.44 -20.75
C HIS A 237 -12.77 0.64 -19.82
N ALA A 238 -11.70 -0.14 -19.97
CA ALA A 238 -10.60 -0.23 -19.00
C ALA A 238 -9.36 0.58 -19.43
N CYS A 239 -9.01 1.51 -18.55
CA CYS A 239 -8.01 2.56 -18.67
C CYS A 239 -6.53 2.10 -18.60
N LEU A 240 -6.23 0.80 -18.44
CA LEU A 240 -4.85 0.32 -18.33
C LEU A 240 -4.31 -0.22 -19.66
N LYS A 241 -3.07 0.17 -19.99
CA LYS A 241 -2.42 -0.18 -21.27
C LYS A 241 -1.84 -1.60 -21.31
N ARG A 242 -1.79 -2.33 -20.19
CA ARG A 242 -1.18 -3.67 -20.03
C ARG A 242 -1.84 -4.45 -18.89
N GLU A 243 -1.75 -5.79 -18.90
CA GLU A 243 -2.21 -6.61 -17.78
C GLU A 243 -1.30 -6.41 -16.56
N HIS A 244 -1.93 -5.93 -15.48
CA HIS A 244 -1.31 -5.79 -14.17
C HIS A 244 -2.11 -6.64 -13.19
N TYR A 245 -1.40 -7.25 -12.24
CA TYR A 245 -1.96 -8.05 -11.16
C TYR A 245 -1.76 -7.31 -9.86
N TYR A 246 -2.74 -7.39 -8.97
CA TYR A 246 -2.60 -6.86 -7.62
C TYR A 246 -2.69 -7.98 -6.62
N PHE A 247 -1.81 -7.88 -5.64
CA PHE A 247 -1.80 -8.76 -4.50
C PHE A 247 -1.93 -7.88 -3.25
N VAL A 248 -2.86 -8.28 -2.39
CA VAL A 248 -2.99 -7.70 -1.06
C VAL A 248 -2.72 -8.78 -0.05
N GLY A 249 -2.09 -8.45 1.06
CA GLY A 249 -1.81 -9.43 2.09
C GLY A 249 -1.52 -8.86 3.46
N GLU A 250 -1.41 -9.77 4.41
CA GLU A 250 -1.16 -9.47 5.82
C GLU A 250 0.25 -9.95 6.22
N TYR A 251 0.87 -9.19 7.12
CA TYR A 251 2.15 -9.49 7.75
C TYR A 251 1.90 -10.24 9.06
N PRO A 252 2.54 -11.40 9.24
CA PRO A 252 2.12 -12.36 10.23
C PRO A 252 2.56 -11.92 11.63
N VAL A 253 1.86 -12.47 12.62
CA VAL A 253 2.34 -12.45 14.00
C VAL A 253 3.40 -13.55 14.13
N PRO A 254 4.63 -13.26 14.62
CA PRO A 254 5.62 -14.29 14.86
C PRO A 254 5.07 -15.30 15.88
N PRO A 255 5.37 -16.60 15.72
CA PRO A 255 4.93 -17.62 16.68
C PRO A 255 5.48 -17.29 18.07
N GLU A 256 4.70 -17.53 19.13
CA GLU A 256 5.04 -17.18 20.53
C GLU A 256 6.42 -17.70 20.98
N SER A 257 6.95 -18.75 20.34
CA SER A 257 8.27 -19.32 20.60
C SER A 257 9.45 -18.39 20.26
N ASP A 258 9.26 -17.37 19.43
CA ASP A 258 10.28 -16.38 19.06
C ASP A 258 10.19 -15.06 19.86
N SER A 259 9.40 -15.04 20.94
CA SER A 259 9.43 -13.93 21.90
C SER A 259 10.81 -13.83 22.57
N PRO A 260 11.40 -12.64 22.77
CA PRO A 260 12.70 -12.52 23.42
C PRO A 260 12.74 -13.05 24.87
N GLU A 261 11.58 -13.30 25.48
CA GLU A 261 11.44 -13.97 26.79
C GLU A 261 11.75 -15.47 26.73
N SER A 262 11.58 -16.14 25.57
CA SER A 262 11.91 -17.57 25.42
C SER A 262 13.43 -17.84 25.37
N TYR A 263 14.24 -16.79 25.18
CA TYR A 263 15.70 -16.83 25.18
C TYR A 263 16.34 -16.42 26.51
N LEU A 264 15.55 -16.19 27.56
CA LEU A 264 16.11 -16.11 28.90
C LEU A 264 16.51 -17.53 29.32
N PRO A 265 17.81 -17.85 29.46
CA PRO A 265 18.18 -19.10 30.10
C PRO A 265 17.51 -19.08 31.47
N GLU A 266 16.81 -20.18 31.81
CA GLU A 266 16.40 -20.42 33.19
C GLU A 266 17.67 -20.25 34.03
N LEU A 267 17.75 -19.14 34.78
CA LEU A 267 18.76 -18.94 35.77
C LEU A 267 18.49 -20.02 36.81
N ASP A 268 19.15 -21.16 36.68
CA ASP A 268 19.28 -22.13 37.75
C ASP A 268 19.71 -21.33 38.98
N SER A 269 18.76 -21.17 39.90
CA SER A 269 19.03 -20.62 41.22
C SER A 269 20.16 -21.48 41.80
N PRO A 270 21.30 -20.89 42.22
CA PRO A 270 22.35 -21.70 42.81
C PRO A 270 21.75 -22.34 44.07
N GLU A 271 21.62 -23.66 44.04
CA GLU A 271 21.36 -24.44 45.24
C GLU A 271 22.39 -24.03 46.29
N SER A 272 21.89 -23.56 47.42
CA SER A 272 22.68 -23.09 48.53
C SER A 272 23.33 -24.29 49.23
N ASP A 273 24.46 -24.76 48.71
CA ASP A 273 25.33 -25.71 49.41
C ASP A 273 26.19 -24.97 50.45
N TRP A 274 25.54 -24.46 51.49
CA TRP A 274 26.20 -23.92 52.68
C TRP A 274 25.71 -24.57 53.98
N ASP A 275 25.46 -25.88 53.96
CA ASP A 275 25.39 -26.67 55.18
C ASP A 275 26.31 -27.90 55.07
N ASP A 276 27.17 -28.04 56.08
CA ASP A 276 28.15 -29.11 56.35
C ASP A 276 29.52 -29.07 55.63
N TYR A 277 30.44 -28.23 56.16
CA TYR A 277 31.65 -28.65 56.92
C TYR A 277 32.60 -27.47 57.24
#